data_AF-A0A2G2FUF2-F1
#
_entry.id   AF-A0A2G2FUF2-F1
#
_cell.length_a   1.000
_cell.length_b   1.000
_cell.length_c   1.000
_cell.angle_alpha   90.00
_cell.angle_beta   90.00
_cell.angle_gamma   90.00
#
_symmetry.space_group_name_H-M   'P 1'
#
loop_
_entity.id
_entity.type
_entity.pdbx_description
1 polymer ?
#
loop_
_entity_poly.entity_id
_entity_poly.type
_entity_poly.pdbx_seq_one_letter_code
_entity_poly.pdbx_strand_id
1 'polypeptide(L)'
;MSEVAELYFEHILGKPLEECLPRDVSCKETCAILWQLNDIFRPHIHRIRTLEYFSEKEEEADRAIEVFAFNPVPQAWDNISPGAWRVLLERQQQILVAINVNEIKGRENFTFMPADLPETYLLPGLMLLLLHGMKLPWPPDDRSNLELPEAPENLSLH
;
A
#
# COMPACT_ATOMS: atom_id res chain seq x y z
N MET A 1 10.23 -9.32 -7.39
CA MET A 1 8.81 -9.07 -7.10
C MET A 1 8.40 -10.05 -6.00
N SER A 2 7.46 -9.71 -5.10
CA SER A 2 6.93 -10.70 -4.14
C SER A 2 6.20 -11.81 -4.90
N GLU A 3 6.39 -13.08 -4.51
CA GLU A 3 5.71 -14.24 -5.13
C GLU A 3 4.18 -14.07 -5.08
N VAL A 4 3.65 -13.48 -4.01
CA VAL A 4 2.22 -13.18 -3.85
C VAL A 4 1.75 -12.11 -4.83
N ALA A 5 2.57 -11.09 -5.11
CA ALA A 5 2.23 -10.03 -6.06
C ALA A 5 2.16 -10.59 -7.50
N GLU A 6 3.08 -11.49 -7.84
CA GLU A 6 3.07 -12.21 -9.11
C GLU A 6 1.79 -13.05 -9.26
N LEU A 7 1.48 -13.90 -8.28
CA LEU A 7 0.25 -14.69 -8.26
C LEU A 7 -1.01 -13.83 -8.38
N TYR A 8 -1.03 -12.67 -7.72
CA TYR A 8 -2.13 -11.71 -7.82
C TYR A 8 -2.28 -11.17 -9.26
N PHE A 9 -1.19 -10.73 -9.89
CA PHE A 9 -1.26 -10.20 -11.25
C PHE A 9 -1.70 -11.27 -12.26
N GLU A 10 -1.18 -12.48 -12.15
CA GLU A 10 -1.59 -13.60 -13.01
C GLU A 10 -3.05 -13.97 -12.81
N HIS A 11 -3.52 -13.98 -11.56
CA HIS A 11 -4.92 -14.26 -11.23
C HIS A 11 -5.87 -13.23 -11.88
N ILE A 12 -5.55 -11.94 -11.77
CA ILE A 12 -6.39 -10.85 -12.32
C ILE A 12 -6.34 -10.82 -13.86
N LEU A 13 -5.17 -11.06 -14.46
CA LEU A 13 -4.97 -10.94 -15.90
C LEU A 13 -5.29 -12.22 -16.68
N GLY A 14 -5.38 -13.36 -16.00
CA GLY A 14 -5.66 -14.65 -16.61
C GLY A 14 -4.55 -15.16 -17.54
N LYS A 15 -3.32 -14.66 -17.38
CA LYS A 15 -2.13 -15.04 -18.16
C LYS A 15 -0.86 -14.93 -17.29
N PRO A 16 0.22 -15.65 -17.62
CA PRO A 16 1.49 -15.55 -16.90
C PRO A 16 2.03 -14.12 -16.89
N LEU A 17 2.67 -13.71 -15.79
CA LEU A 17 3.22 -12.36 -15.65
C LEU A 17 4.31 -12.07 -16.69
N GLU A 18 5.05 -13.10 -17.09
CA GLU A 18 6.08 -13.05 -18.13
C GLU A 18 5.53 -12.67 -19.52
N GLU A 19 4.23 -12.90 -19.76
CA GLU A 19 3.53 -12.51 -21.00
C GLU A 19 2.91 -11.11 -20.93
N CYS A 20 3.02 -10.43 -19.78
CA CYS A 20 2.51 -9.07 -19.59
C CYS A 20 3.58 -8.03 -19.95
N LEU A 21 3.16 -6.98 -20.66
CA LEU A 21 4.03 -5.82 -20.84
C LEU A 21 4.12 -5.03 -19.52
N PRO A 22 5.33 -4.69 -19.04
CA PRO A 22 5.47 -3.80 -17.90
C PRO A 22 5.16 -2.36 -18.30
N ARG A 23 4.54 -1.61 -17.40
CA ARG A 23 4.34 -0.17 -17.45
C ARG A 23 5.00 0.48 -16.24
N ASP A 24 5.72 1.57 -16.48
CA ASP A 24 6.22 2.44 -15.43
C ASP A 24 5.08 3.06 -14.62
N VAL A 25 5.22 3.04 -13.30
CA VAL A 25 4.35 3.75 -12.36
C VAL A 25 5.17 4.86 -11.72
N SER A 26 4.78 6.11 -11.99
CA SER A 26 5.53 7.28 -11.53
C SER A 26 5.46 7.46 -10.01
N CYS A 27 6.36 8.26 -9.43
CA CYS A 27 6.29 8.67 -8.01
C CYS A 27 4.91 9.28 -7.68
N LYS A 28 4.44 10.21 -8.52
CA LYS A 28 3.14 10.87 -8.37
C LYS A 28 1.97 9.89 -8.43
N GLU A 29 1.97 8.99 -9.41
CA GLU A 29 0.92 7.98 -9.58
C GLU A 29 0.91 7.00 -8.41
N THR A 30 2.08 6.52 -7.98
CA THR A 30 2.22 5.63 -6.81
C THR A 30 1.65 6.30 -5.55
N CYS A 31 1.97 7.58 -5.34
CA CYS A 31 1.44 8.36 -4.22
C CYS A 31 -0.10 8.48 -4.28
N ALA A 32 -0.66 8.82 -5.45
CA ALA A 32 -2.10 8.98 -5.65
C ALA A 32 -2.88 7.68 -5.38
N ILE A 33 -2.36 6.54 -5.86
CA ILE A 33 -2.99 5.23 -5.62
C ILE A 33 -2.92 4.87 -4.13
N LEU A 34 -1.74 4.97 -3.51
CA LEU A 34 -1.57 4.65 -2.07
C LEU A 34 -2.30 5.62 -1.14
N TRP A 35 -2.65 6.81 -1.60
CA TRP A 35 -3.45 7.76 -0.84
C TRP A 35 -4.83 7.21 -0.48
N GLN A 36 -5.39 6.32 -1.31
CA GLN A 36 -6.69 5.68 -1.06
C GLN A 36 -6.69 4.86 0.24
N LEU A 37 -5.53 4.43 0.73
CA LEU A 37 -5.41 3.80 2.05
C LEU A 37 -5.81 4.72 3.20
N ASN A 38 -5.74 6.04 3.03
CA ASN A 38 -6.19 6.98 4.05
C ASN A 38 -7.68 6.78 4.37
N ASP A 39 -8.50 6.43 3.38
CA ASP A 39 -9.93 6.17 3.60
C ASP A 39 -10.14 4.88 4.41
N ILE A 40 -9.29 3.87 4.20
CA ILE A 40 -9.28 2.62 4.96
C ILE A 40 -8.81 2.88 6.40
N PHE A 41 -7.81 3.73 6.60
CA PHE A 41 -7.27 4.03 7.94
C PHE A 41 -8.15 5.01 8.75
N ARG A 42 -8.91 5.89 8.10
CA ARG A 42 -9.65 6.99 8.76
C ARG A 42 -10.53 6.54 9.93
N PRO A 43 -11.31 5.45 9.84
CA PRO A 43 -12.12 4.98 10.97
C PRO A 43 -11.30 4.51 12.19
N HIS A 44 -10.02 4.18 11.98
CA HIS A 44 -9.14 3.57 12.97
C HIS A 44 -8.03 4.52 13.45
N ILE A 45 -7.79 5.64 12.77
CA ILE A 45 -6.58 6.46 12.91
C ILE A 45 -6.31 6.91 14.35
N HIS A 46 -7.31 7.43 15.04
CA HIS A 46 -7.16 7.93 16.42
C HIS A 46 -6.70 6.84 17.39
N ARG A 47 -7.12 5.60 17.15
CA ARG A 47 -6.69 4.44 17.94
C ARG A 47 -5.27 4.05 17.56
N ILE A 48 -5.02 3.82 16.28
CA ILE A 48 -3.82 3.11 15.81
C ILE A 48 -2.58 4.00 15.85
N ARG A 49 -2.73 5.33 15.71
CA ARG A 49 -1.60 6.27 15.66
C ARG A 49 -0.84 6.40 16.98
N THR A 50 -1.49 6.05 18.09
CA THR A 50 -0.92 6.14 19.45
C THR A 50 -0.26 4.82 19.90
N LEU A 51 -0.37 3.77 19.09
CA LEU A 51 0.20 2.47 19.43
C LEU A 51 1.68 2.43 19.11
N GLU A 52 2.44 1.74 19.96
CA GLU A 52 3.81 1.36 19.67
C GLU A 52 3.86 0.36 18.52
N TYR A 53 4.92 0.42 17.73
CA TYR A 53 5.18 -0.54 16.67
C TYR A 53 5.68 -1.86 17.25
N PHE A 54 5.03 -2.97 16.91
CA PHE A 54 5.45 -4.32 17.29
C PHE A 54 5.71 -5.15 16.04
N SER A 55 6.96 -5.58 15.81
CA SER A 55 7.35 -6.39 14.64
C SER A 55 6.65 -7.75 14.59
N GLU A 56 6.24 -8.28 15.74
CA GLU A 56 5.44 -9.51 15.87
C GLU A 56 4.08 -9.45 15.16
N LYS A 57 3.66 -8.25 14.74
CA LYS A 57 2.42 -7.99 14.02
C LYS A 57 2.59 -7.85 12.51
N GLU A 58 3.81 -7.94 12.00
CA GLU A 58 4.11 -7.81 10.57
C GLU A 58 3.45 -8.92 9.73
N GLU A 59 3.51 -10.17 10.17
CA GLU A 59 2.86 -11.29 9.46
C GLU A 59 1.32 -11.16 9.43
N GLU A 60 0.74 -10.53 10.45
CA GLU A 60 -0.69 -10.27 10.49
C GLU A 60 -1.07 -9.14 9.51
N ALA A 61 -0.22 -8.11 9.41
CA ALA A 61 -0.36 -7.05 8.41
C ALA A 61 -0.22 -7.58 6.97
N ASP A 62 0.73 -8.49 6.72
CA ASP A 62 0.91 -9.13 5.42
C ASP A 62 -0.32 -9.95 5.01
N ARG A 63 -0.86 -10.76 5.93
CA ARG A 63 -2.11 -11.50 5.70
C ARG A 63 -3.30 -10.60 5.44
N ALA A 64 -3.39 -9.45 6.11
CA ALA A 64 -4.45 -8.47 5.84
C ALA A 64 -4.36 -7.90 4.42
N ILE A 65 -3.15 -7.60 3.93
CA ILE A 65 -2.92 -7.16 2.54
C ILE A 65 -3.34 -8.26 1.56
N GLU A 66 -2.97 -9.52 1.82
CA GLU A 66 -3.34 -10.67 0.99
C GLU A 66 -4.87 -10.83 0.90
N VAL A 67 -5.56 -10.83 2.05
CA VAL A 67 -7.03 -10.95 2.10
C VAL A 67 -7.69 -9.81 1.33
N PHE A 68 -7.22 -8.58 1.50
CA PHE A 68 -7.75 -7.44 0.75
C PHE A 68 -7.47 -7.56 -0.75
N ALA A 69 -6.29 -8.03 -1.16
CA ALA A 69 -5.94 -8.14 -2.57
C ALA A 69 -6.79 -9.17 -3.32
N PHE A 70 -7.02 -10.34 -2.75
CA PHE A 70 -7.84 -11.37 -3.39
C PHE A 70 -9.35 -11.21 -3.14
N ASN A 71 -9.74 -10.31 -2.25
CA ASN A 71 -11.14 -9.99 -1.96
C ASN A 71 -11.31 -8.53 -1.51
N PRO A 72 -11.30 -7.56 -2.45
CA PRO A 72 -11.28 -6.12 -2.14
C PRO A 72 -12.66 -5.60 -1.70
N VAL A 73 -13.13 -6.09 -0.55
CA VAL A 73 -14.37 -5.68 0.12
C VAL A 73 -14.05 -5.02 1.47
N PRO A 74 -14.90 -4.12 2.00
CA PRO A 74 -14.66 -3.47 3.29
C PRO A 74 -14.39 -4.46 4.44
N GLN A 75 -15.03 -5.63 4.41
CA GLN A 75 -14.90 -6.67 5.44
C GLN A 75 -13.53 -7.35 5.47
N ALA A 76 -12.68 -7.14 4.45
CA ALA A 76 -11.30 -7.64 4.46
C ALA A 76 -10.49 -7.11 5.67
N TRP A 77 -10.96 -6.02 6.28
CA TRP A 77 -10.31 -5.32 7.38
C TRP A 77 -10.91 -5.62 8.77
N ASP A 78 -12.02 -6.36 8.85
CA ASP A 78 -12.82 -6.49 10.09
C ASP A 78 -12.08 -7.24 11.22
N ASN A 79 -11.13 -8.12 10.87
CA ASN A 79 -10.49 -9.04 11.81
C ASN A 79 -9.01 -8.75 12.09
N ILE A 80 -8.54 -7.54 11.76
CA ILE A 80 -7.13 -7.20 11.96
C ILE A 80 -6.92 -6.56 13.35
N SER A 81 -5.87 -6.98 14.04
CA SER A 81 -5.54 -6.45 15.36
C SER A 81 -5.04 -5.00 15.25
N PRO A 82 -5.13 -4.23 16.35
CA PRO A 82 -4.66 -2.85 16.36
C PRO A 82 -3.16 -2.72 16.08
N GLY A 83 -2.37 -3.72 16.48
CA GLY A 83 -0.94 -3.76 16.18
C GLY A 83 -0.67 -3.98 14.69
N ALA A 84 -1.45 -4.83 14.02
CA ALA A 84 -1.35 -5.00 12.56
C ALA A 84 -1.74 -3.71 11.83
N TRP A 85 -2.80 -3.03 12.26
CA TRP A 85 -3.14 -1.69 11.77
C TRP A 85 -1.98 -0.69 11.93
N ARG A 86 -1.32 -0.69 13.09
CA ARG A 86 -0.17 0.18 13.38
C ARG A 86 1.01 -0.11 12.44
N VAL A 87 1.26 -1.38 12.12
CA VAL A 87 2.28 -1.78 11.14
C VAL A 87 1.92 -1.26 9.74
N LEU A 88 0.68 -1.46 9.29
CA LEU A 88 0.21 -0.98 7.98
C LEU A 88 0.35 0.54 7.85
N LEU A 89 -0.02 1.26 8.91
CA LEU A 89 0.17 2.71 8.99
C LEU A 89 1.66 3.09 8.85
N GLU A 90 2.56 2.41 9.57
CA GLU A 90 4.00 2.70 9.48
C GLU A 90 4.53 2.49 8.06
N ARG A 91 4.19 1.36 7.45
CA ARG A 91 4.62 1.01 6.09
C ARG A 91 4.11 2.03 5.08
N GLN A 92 2.85 2.47 5.19
CA GLN A 92 2.31 3.54 4.36
C GLN A 92 3.08 4.86 4.55
N GLN A 93 3.30 5.30 5.78
CA GLN A 93 4.02 6.56 6.03
C GLN A 93 5.45 6.50 5.49
N GLN A 94 6.16 5.39 5.72
CA GLN A 94 7.54 5.25 5.24
C GLN A 94 7.62 5.11 3.72
N ILE A 95 6.67 4.43 3.05
CA ILE A 95 6.69 4.37 1.59
C ILE A 95 6.40 5.75 0.98
N LEU A 96 5.51 6.54 1.56
CA LEU A 96 5.24 7.91 1.11
C LEU A 96 6.48 8.80 1.25
N VAL A 97 7.24 8.66 2.34
CA VAL A 97 8.56 9.32 2.49
C VAL A 97 9.54 8.85 1.42
N ALA A 98 9.61 7.54 1.15
CA ALA A 98 10.50 6.99 0.13
C ALA A 98 10.16 7.50 -1.28
N ILE A 99 8.87 7.62 -1.61
CA ILE A 99 8.39 8.20 -2.88
C ILE A 99 8.86 9.64 -3.00
N ASN A 100 8.63 10.47 -1.98
CA ASN A 100 9.06 11.88 -1.98
C ASN A 100 10.58 12.02 -2.13
N VAL A 101 11.37 11.17 -1.48
CA VAL A 101 12.83 11.18 -1.62
C VAL A 101 13.28 10.81 -3.03
N ASN A 102 12.60 9.87 -3.70
CA ASN A 102 12.90 9.52 -5.09
C ASN A 102 12.54 10.66 -6.04
N GLU A 103 11.38 11.30 -5.84
CA GLU A 103 10.94 12.46 -6.63
C GLU A 103 11.92 13.64 -6.51
N ILE A 104 12.36 13.98 -5.29
CA ILE A 104 13.37 15.04 -5.04
C ILE A 104 14.70 14.72 -5.76
N LYS A 105 15.04 13.44 -5.90
CA LYS A 105 16.24 12.98 -6.63
C LYS A 105 16.06 12.98 -8.16
N GLY A 106 14.92 13.47 -8.67
CA GLY A 106 14.63 13.51 -10.10
C GLY A 106 14.31 12.14 -10.70
N ARG A 107 13.90 11.16 -9.88
CA ARG A 107 13.43 9.87 -10.38
C ARG A 107 11.94 9.97 -10.66
N GLU A 108 11.59 9.91 -11.93
CA GLU A 108 10.20 10.00 -12.38
C GLU A 108 9.43 8.69 -12.06
N ASN A 109 10.10 7.55 -12.23
CA ASN A 109 9.50 6.22 -12.05
C ASN A 109 9.87 5.64 -10.67
N PHE A 110 8.87 5.07 -9.98
CA PHE A 110 9.04 4.47 -8.67
C PHE A 110 9.01 2.94 -8.72
N THR A 111 8.10 2.38 -9.51
CA THR A 111 7.93 0.93 -9.66
C THR A 111 7.33 0.58 -11.03
N PHE A 112 7.05 -0.70 -11.27
CA PHE A 112 6.44 -1.23 -12.47
C PHE A 112 5.20 -2.06 -12.13
N MET A 113 4.23 -2.07 -13.04
CA MET A 113 3.05 -2.94 -13.01
C MET A 113 2.75 -3.50 -14.40
N PRO A 114 1.95 -4.57 -14.52
CA PRO A 114 1.40 -4.97 -15.81
C PRO A 114 0.61 -3.82 -16.45
N ALA A 115 0.88 -3.52 -17.72
CA ALA A 115 0.23 -2.44 -18.46
C ALA A 115 -1.29 -2.65 -18.60
N ASP A 116 -1.72 -3.90 -18.69
CA ASP A 116 -3.12 -4.30 -18.88
C ASP A 116 -3.90 -4.38 -17.54
N LEU A 117 -3.29 -4.04 -16.41
CA LEU A 117 -3.93 -4.16 -15.10
C LEU A 117 -5.05 -3.11 -14.96
N PRO A 118 -6.32 -3.53 -14.74
CA PRO A 118 -7.42 -2.57 -14.58
C PRO A 118 -7.25 -1.70 -13.33
N GLU A 119 -7.75 -0.46 -13.38
CA GLU A 119 -7.55 0.53 -12.33
C GLU A 119 -8.00 0.08 -10.93
N THR A 120 -9.12 -0.65 -10.86
CA THR A 120 -9.67 -1.20 -9.61
C THR A 120 -8.69 -2.14 -8.90
N TYR A 121 -7.72 -2.72 -9.62
CA TYR A 121 -6.73 -3.67 -9.10
C TYR A 121 -5.35 -3.03 -8.85
N LEU A 122 -5.19 -1.73 -9.11
CA LEU A 122 -3.91 -1.02 -8.89
C LEU A 122 -3.58 -0.90 -7.41
N LEU A 123 -4.53 -0.51 -6.56
CA LEU A 123 -4.26 -0.32 -5.13
C LEU A 123 -3.81 -1.63 -4.47
N PRO A 124 -4.55 -2.76 -4.56
CA PRO A 124 -4.09 -3.99 -3.95
C PRO A 124 -2.78 -4.50 -4.56
N GLY A 125 -2.57 -4.29 -5.87
CA GLY A 125 -1.30 -4.57 -6.54
C GLY A 125 -0.12 -3.78 -5.96
N LEU A 126 -0.27 -2.47 -5.73
CA LEU A 126 0.76 -1.65 -5.08
C LEU A 126 1.01 -2.07 -3.64
N MET A 127 -0.04 -2.43 -2.90
CA MET A 127 0.12 -2.90 -1.52
C MET A 127 0.94 -4.19 -1.47
N LEU A 128 0.67 -5.15 -2.36
CA LEU A 128 1.44 -6.38 -2.48
C LEU A 128 2.88 -6.14 -2.95
N LEU A 129 3.10 -5.16 -3.83
CA LEU A 129 4.45 -4.84 -4.33
C LEU A 129 5.31 -4.10 -3.31
N LEU A 130 4.73 -3.18 -2.56
CA LEU A 130 5.49 -2.17 -1.81
C LEU A 130 5.35 -2.32 -0.29
N LEU A 131 4.23 -2.86 0.20
CA LEU A 131 3.93 -2.92 1.63
C LEU A 131 3.99 -4.35 2.19
N HIS A 132 3.66 -5.36 1.38
CA HIS A 132 3.74 -6.76 1.78
C HIS A 132 5.20 -7.18 1.97
N GLY A 133 5.52 -7.75 3.13
CA GLY A 133 6.88 -8.12 3.52
C GLY A 133 7.85 -6.94 3.60
N MET A 134 7.34 -5.70 3.67
CA MET A 134 8.17 -4.50 3.67
C MET A 134 9.07 -4.49 4.91
N LYS A 135 10.39 -4.56 4.67
CA LYS A 135 11.39 -4.16 5.65
C LYS A 135 11.40 -2.64 5.73
N LEU A 136 11.14 -2.11 6.91
CA LEU A 136 11.07 -0.66 7.09
C LEU A 136 12.42 -0.01 6.75
N PRO A 137 12.46 0.96 5.81
CA PRO A 137 13.67 1.69 5.45
C PRO A 137 14.21 2.57 6.59
N TRP A 138 13.34 2.96 7.54
CA TRP A 138 13.71 3.72 8.73
C TRP A 138 13.12 3.07 9.99
N PRO A 139 13.69 3.34 11.19
CA PRO A 139 13.07 2.92 12.44
C PRO A 139 11.61 3.41 12.54
N PRO A 140 10.70 2.63 13.15
CA PRO A 140 9.35 3.10 13.44
C PRO A 140 9.38 4.39 14.25
N ASP A 141 8.49 5.31 13.92
CA ASP A 141 8.41 6.64 14.55
C ASP A 141 7.21 6.74 15.52
N ASP A 142 7.21 7.77 16.36
CA ASP A 142 6.01 8.13 17.10
C ASP A 142 5.00 8.81 16.16
N ARG A 143 3.82 8.20 16.03
CA ARG A 143 2.74 8.68 15.16
C ARG A 143 1.59 9.30 15.94
N SER A 144 1.73 9.56 17.25
CA SER A 144 0.63 10.03 18.10
C SER A 144 -0.05 11.30 17.60
N ASN A 145 0.72 12.15 16.92
CA ASN A 145 0.29 13.45 16.38
C ASN A 145 -0.07 13.40 14.88
N LEU A 146 -0.09 12.22 14.27
CA LEU A 146 -0.44 12.07 12.86
C LEU A 146 -1.93 12.35 12.67
N GLU A 147 -2.23 13.38 11.88
CA GLU A 147 -3.56 13.65 11.35
C GLU A 147 -3.57 13.27 9.87
N LEU A 148 -4.58 12.51 9.44
CA LEU A 148 -4.75 12.21 8.03
C LEU A 148 -5.41 13.42 7.35
N PRO A 149 -4.82 13.94 6.27
CA PRO A 149 -5.44 15.03 5.51
C PRO A 149 -6.78 14.58 4.92
N GLU A 150 -7.69 15.55 4.80
CA GLU A 150 -8.91 15.37 4.03
C GLU A 150 -8.56 15.02 2.57
N ALA A 151 -9.43 14.26 1.91
CA ALA A 151 -9.25 13.98 0.50
C ALA A 151 -9.19 15.33 -0.25
N PRO A 152 -8.12 15.64 -0.99
CA PRO A 152 -8.09 16.84 -1.80
C PRO A 152 -9.21 16.74 -2.83
N GLU A 153 -9.95 17.84 -3.05
CA GLU A 153 -11.10 17.92 -3.97
C GLU A 153 -10.78 17.46 -5.41
N ASN A 154 -9.49 17.28 -5.74
CA ASN A 154 -8.98 17.04 -7.08
C ASN A 154 -8.35 15.64 -7.28
N LEU A 155 -8.50 14.70 -6.34
CA LEU A 155 -7.98 13.31 -6.50
C LEU A 155 -8.94 12.35 -7.21
N SER A 156 -9.94 12.88 -7.93
CA SER A 156 -10.70 12.10 -8.90
C SER A 156 -9.75 11.69 -10.04
N LEU A 157 -9.26 10.46 -10.01
CA LEU A 157 -8.72 9.82 -11.21
C LEU A 157 -9.86 9.82 -12.24
N HIS A 158 -9.69 10.62 -13.29
CA HIS A 158 -10.58 10.68 -14.45
C HIS A 158 -10.13 9.68 -15.50
#